data_AF-A0AAD7DQH2-F1
#
_entry.id   AF-A0AAD7DQH2-F1
#
_cell.length_a   1.000
_cell.length_b   1.000
_cell.length_c   1.000
_cell.angle_alpha   90.00
_cell.angle_beta   90.00
_cell.angle_gamma   90.00
#
_symmetry.space_group_name_H-M   'P 1'
#
loop_
_entity.id
_entity.type
_entity.pdbx_description
1 polymer ?
#
loop_
_entity_poly.entity_id
_entity_poly.type
_entity_poly.pdbx_seq_one_letter_code
_entity_poly.pdbx_strand_id
1 'polypeptide(L)'
;MLYLADTSHREECWILAGLGLRFSQGVGAHHRSGYSRMKPLEAELYKRVFYFLLVSDIIISSLNGRPCLIHNIDFDLDLPLDRDEEYWETPNAVQPRGKPSTSAFLVAYLPLMLIVGRIQRAVYPVNGQPPSQDTIAELDSELNKWVDALPEHLRWNPNQENQIFLDQSAALYASYYHAQIVIHRPFIPAPGKQSTSNTIFPSLAICANAARSCGHVMDVQTRRGRGLLPLPPAPSLLFDCAVVLLVNVWAVVGEAQTTERYNRATADVQKCLRVLRFYERRWVGGSCWRCSNHGY
;
A
#
# COMPACT_ATOMS: atom_id res chain seq x y z
N MET A 1 9.32 8.58 -12.73
CA MET A 1 8.70 8.51 -11.40
C MET A 1 9.02 7.20 -10.70
N LEU A 2 8.56 6.03 -11.17
CA LEU A 2 8.80 4.73 -10.50
C LEU A 2 10.29 4.47 -10.18
N TYR A 3 11.20 4.75 -11.12
CA TYR A 3 12.64 4.65 -10.86
C TYR A 3 13.16 5.61 -9.79
N LEU A 4 12.66 6.86 -9.74
CA LEU A 4 13.14 7.88 -8.81
C LEU A 4 12.64 7.65 -7.38
N ALA A 5 11.43 7.10 -7.23
CA ALA A 5 10.84 6.75 -5.93
C ALA A 5 11.75 5.80 -5.12
N ASP A 6 12.49 4.95 -5.82
CA ASP A 6 13.41 3.96 -5.25
C ASP A 6 14.88 4.43 -5.26
N THR A 7 15.14 5.74 -5.34
CA THR A 7 16.49 6.32 -5.28
C THR A 7 16.59 7.39 -4.19
N SER A 8 17.75 8.03 -4.05
CA SER A 8 17.95 9.19 -3.17
C SER A 8 17.13 10.44 -3.58
N HIS A 9 16.46 10.42 -4.74
CA HIS A 9 15.72 11.57 -5.30
C HIS A 9 14.21 11.50 -4.99
N ARG A 10 13.85 11.04 -3.78
CA ARG A 10 12.44 10.92 -3.35
C ARG A 10 11.68 12.25 -3.43
N GLU A 11 12.37 13.34 -3.09
CA GLU A 11 11.85 14.71 -3.18
C GLU A 11 11.47 15.09 -4.62
N GLU A 12 12.35 14.82 -5.58
CA GLU A 12 12.09 15.10 -6.99
C GLU A 12 10.92 14.25 -7.50
N CYS A 13 10.83 12.99 -7.06
CA CYS A 13 9.70 12.13 -7.42
C CYS A 13 8.36 12.69 -6.92
N TRP A 14 8.33 13.23 -5.70
CA TRP A 14 7.15 13.90 -5.14
C TRP A 14 6.77 15.15 -5.95
N ILE A 15 7.75 16.01 -6.27
CA ILE A 15 7.52 17.21 -7.09
C ILE A 15 6.98 16.85 -8.47
N LEU A 16 7.56 15.84 -9.13
CA LEU A 16 7.13 15.39 -10.46
C LEU A 16 5.72 14.77 -10.44
N ALA A 17 5.38 14.01 -9.40
CA ALA A 17 4.03 13.48 -9.23
C ALA A 17 3.01 14.61 -9.07
N GLY A 18 3.33 15.61 -8.24
CA GLY A 18 2.51 16.80 -8.08
C GLY A 18 2.33 17.60 -9.37
N LEU A 19 3.41 17.80 -10.13
CA LEU A 19 3.37 18.48 -11.42
C LEU A 19 2.49 17.73 -12.44
N GLY A 20 2.65 16.40 -12.52
CA GLY A 20 1.82 15.55 -13.36
C GLY A 20 0.33 15.65 -13.02
N LEU A 21 -0.01 15.64 -11.72
CA LEU A 21 -1.38 15.85 -11.27
C LEU A 21 -1.91 17.23 -11.68
N ARG A 22 -1.12 18.31 -11.53
CA ARG A 22 -1.52 19.65 -11.97
C ARG A 22 -1.76 19.73 -13.48
N PHE A 23 -0.94 19.08 -14.30
CA PHE A 23 -1.21 18.98 -15.73
C PHE A 23 -2.50 18.22 -16.03
N SER A 24 -2.75 17.10 -15.34
CA SER A 24 -3.99 16.34 -15.47
C SER A 24 -5.22 17.17 -15.11
N GLN A 25 -5.11 18.03 -14.09
CA GLN A 25 -6.16 18.98 -13.72
C GLN A 25 -6.37 20.03 -14.81
N GLY A 26 -5.29 20.60 -15.35
CA GLY A 26 -5.35 21.61 -16.41
C GLY A 26 -6.05 21.15 -17.68
N VAL A 27 -5.95 19.86 -18.03
CA VAL A 27 -6.66 19.27 -19.18
C VAL A 27 -8.07 18.75 -18.84
N GLY A 28 -8.52 18.91 -17.59
CA GLY A 28 -9.84 18.45 -17.15
C GLY A 28 -9.95 16.94 -16.90
N ALA A 29 -8.84 16.21 -16.80
CA ALA A 29 -8.84 14.75 -16.62
C ALA A 29 -9.32 14.28 -15.23
N HIS A 30 -9.65 15.18 -14.32
CA HIS A 30 -10.26 14.88 -13.02
C HIS A 30 -11.80 14.93 -13.06
N HIS A 31 -12.37 15.43 -14.17
CA HIS A 31 -13.81 15.58 -14.34
C HIS A 31 -14.36 14.73 -15.48
N ARG A 32 -15.51 14.08 -15.27
CA ARG A 32 -16.23 13.32 -16.31
C ARG A 32 -16.45 14.12 -17.59
N SER A 33 -16.70 15.43 -17.47
CA SER A 33 -16.93 16.33 -18.59
C SER A 33 -15.73 16.44 -19.54
N GLY A 34 -14.50 16.27 -19.03
CA GLY A 34 -13.25 16.27 -19.79
C GLY A 34 -13.16 15.15 -20.82
N TYR A 35 -13.97 14.09 -20.66
CA TYR A 35 -13.97 12.90 -21.51
C TYR A 35 -15.06 12.90 -22.58
N SER A 36 -15.99 13.86 -22.54
CA SER A 36 -17.21 13.88 -23.38
C SER A 36 -16.95 13.88 -24.89
N ARG A 37 -15.77 14.36 -25.32
CA ARG A 37 -15.38 14.46 -26.73
C ARG A 37 -14.29 13.45 -27.13
N MET A 38 -13.83 12.62 -26.20
CA MET A 38 -12.76 11.64 -26.44
C MET A 38 -13.33 10.34 -27.01
N LYS A 39 -12.52 9.65 -27.82
CA LYS A 39 -12.85 8.28 -28.21
C LYS A 39 -12.80 7.36 -26.97
N PRO A 40 -13.58 6.27 -26.91
CA PRO A 40 -13.63 5.40 -25.72
C PRO A 40 -12.25 4.91 -25.23
N LEU A 41 -11.39 4.48 -26.15
CA LEU A 41 -10.02 4.05 -25.85
C LEU A 41 -9.18 5.19 -25.26
N GLU A 42 -9.21 6.34 -25.90
CA GLU A 42 -8.48 7.53 -25.45
C GLU A 42 -8.95 7.97 -24.05
N ALA A 43 -10.27 7.98 -23.83
CA ALA A 43 -10.84 8.30 -22.53
C ALA A 43 -10.36 7.34 -21.43
N GLU A 44 -10.33 6.04 -21.73
CA GLU A 44 -9.87 5.02 -20.78
C GLU A 44 -8.37 5.16 -20.48
N LEU A 45 -7.54 5.47 -21.48
CA LEU A 45 -6.11 5.74 -21.30
C LEU A 45 -5.88 6.97 -20.42
N TYR A 46 -6.55 8.09 -20.71
CA TYR A 46 -6.43 9.31 -19.90
C TYR A 46 -6.86 9.09 -18.45
N LYS A 47 -7.96 8.35 -18.24
CA LYS A 47 -8.43 7.98 -16.90
C LYS A 47 -7.40 7.14 -16.14
N ARG A 48 -6.79 6.14 -16.79
CA ARG A 48 -5.72 5.32 -16.19
C ARG A 48 -4.49 6.14 -15.83
N VAL A 49 -4.10 7.08 -16.68
CA VAL A 49 -2.99 8.01 -16.38
C VAL A 49 -3.32 8.89 -15.18
N PHE A 50 -4.52 9.46 -15.11
CA PHE A 50 -4.96 10.24 -13.94
C PHE A 50 -4.88 9.42 -12.65
N TYR A 51 -5.44 8.21 -12.65
CA TYR A 51 -5.41 7.34 -11.48
C TYR A 51 -4.00 6.88 -11.10
N PHE A 52 -3.13 6.62 -12.08
CA PHE A 52 -1.73 6.31 -11.81
C PHE A 52 -1.00 7.47 -11.11
N LEU A 53 -1.24 8.71 -11.56
CA LEU A 53 -0.68 9.90 -10.93
C LEU A 53 -1.23 10.10 -9.51
N LEU A 54 -2.53 9.92 -9.32
CA LEU A 54 -3.18 9.99 -8.00
C LEU A 54 -2.61 8.97 -7.02
N VAL A 55 -2.50 7.70 -7.44
CA VAL A 55 -1.91 6.63 -6.62
C VAL A 55 -0.45 6.93 -6.29
N SER A 56 0.31 7.43 -7.25
CA SER A 56 1.71 7.78 -7.04
C SER A 56 1.85 8.87 -5.98
N ASP A 57 1.02 9.92 -6.04
CA ASP A 57 0.99 10.97 -5.03
C ASP A 57 0.61 10.42 -3.64
N ILE A 58 -0.41 9.57 -3.54
CA ILE A 58 -0.81 8.94 -2.27
C ILE A 58 0.34 8.12 -1.67
N ILE A 59 0.99 7.27 -2.47
CA ILE A 59 2.09 6.42 -1.99
C ILE A 59 3.27 7.28 -1.52
N ILE A 60 3.71 8.23 -2.35
CA ILE A 60 4.88 9.05 -2.03
C ILE A 60 4.59 9.95 -0.83
N SER A 61 3.40 10.55 -0.77
CA SER A 61 2.98 11.40 0.34
C SER A 61 2.87 10.59 1.64
N SER A 62 2.31 9.36 1.58
CA SER A 62 2.23 8.43 2.72
C SER A 62 3.59 8.04 3.27
N LEU A 63 4.54 7.70 2.41
CA LEU A 63 5.87 7.28 2.85
C LEU A 63 6.69 8.43 3.46
N ASN A 64 6.42 9.68 3.08
CA ASN A 64 7.16 10.85 3.56
C ASN A 64 6.40 11.65 4.64
N GLY A 65 5.25 11.18 5.10
CA GLY A 65 4.42 11.90 6.08
C GLY A 65 3.90 13.24 5.56
N ARG A 66 3.69 13.37 4.25
CA ARG A 66 3.19 14.59 3.61
C ARG A 66 1.69 14.49 3.30
N PRO A 67 0.98 15.63 3.24
CA PRO A 67 -0.38 15.67 2.70
C PRO A 67 -0.38 15.31 1.21
N CYS A 68 -1.37 14.53 0.78
CA CYS A 68 -1.67 14.32 -0.65
C CYS A 68 -2.14 15.63 -1.30
N LEU A 69 -1.92 15.76 -2.61
CA LEU A 69 -2.34 16.91 -3.41
C LEU A 69 -3.84 16.88 -3.76
N ILE A 70 -4.36 15.69 -4.09
CA ILE A 70 -5.74 15.48 -4.53
C ILE A 70 -6.43 14.52 -3.57
N HIS A 71 -7.65 14.86 -3.18
CA HIS A 71 -8.52 14.05 -2.34
C HIS A 71 -9.74 13.53 -3.12
N ASN A 72 -10.48 12.62 -2.51
CA ASN A 72 -11.66 11.98 -3.09
C ASN A 72 -12.81 12.95 -3.47
N ILE A 73 -12.76 14.20 -3.00
CA ILE A 73 -13.74 15.25 -3.32
C ILE A 73 -13.33 16.10 -4.54
N ASP A 74 -12.10 15.96 -5.02
CA ASP A 74 -11.51 16.81 -6.04
C ASP A 74 -11.62 16.22 -7.46
N PHE A 75 -12.28 15.07 -7.60
CA PHE A 75 -12.52 14.39 -8.88
C PHE A 75 -13.83 13.57 -8.83
N ASP A 76 -14.44 13.30 -9.98
CA ASP A 76 -15.73 12.60 -10.07
C ASP A 76 -15.72 11.38 -11.00
N LEU A 77 -14.55 10.84 -11.31
CA LEU A 77 -14.37 9.72 -12.25
C LEU A 77 -14.86 8.37 -11.70
N ASP A 78 -15.44 7.57 -12.59
CA ASP A 78 -15.64 6.13 -12.35
C ASP A 78 -14.31 5.38 -12.44
N LEU A 79 -14.22 4.21 -11.78
CA LEU A 79 -13.05 3.34 -11.87
C LEU A 79 -12.72 2.95 -13.34
N PRO A 80 -11.46 2.61 -13.65
CA PRO A 80 -11.08 2.06 -14.94
C PRO A 80 -11.85 0.78 -15.28
N LEU A 81 -11.92 0.46 -16.57
CA LEU A 81 -12.54 -0.77 -17.04
C LEU A 81 -11.73 -1.99 -16.59
N ASP A 82 -12.41 -2.99 -16.03
CA ASP A 82 -11.83 -4.32 -15.80
C ASP A 82 -11.81 -5.10 -17.12
N ARG A 83 -10.88 -4.72 -18.00
CA ARG A 83 -10.75 -5.26 -19.36
C ARG A 83 -9.31 -5.18 -19.85
N ASP A 84 -8.79 -6.29 -20.39
CA ASP A 84 -7.46 -6.34 -20.99
C ASP A 84 -7.38 -5.53 -22.30
N GLU A 85 -6.18 -5.04 -22.60
CA GLU A 85 -5.89 -4.19 -23.77
C GLU A 85 -6.26 -4.86 -25.11
N GLU A 86 -6.13 -6.19 -25.19
CA GLU A 86 -6.48 -6.97 -26.37
C GLU A 86 -7.97 -6.85 -26.78
N TYR A 87 -8.85 -6.43 -25.86
CA TYR A 87 -10.28 -6.24 -26.11
C TYR A 87 -10.67 -4.77 -26.27
N TRP A 88 -9.71 -3.85 -26.40
CA TRP A 88 -10.01 -2.42 -26.50
C TRP A 88 -10.40 -1.98 -27.91
N GLU A 89 -9.79 -2.58 -28.94
CA GLU A 89 -9.97 -2.15 -30.34
C GLU A 89 -11.26 -2.70 -30.97
N THR A 90 -11.81 -3.78 -30.42
CA THR A 90 -13.03 -4.41 -30.96
C THR A 90 -14.27 -3.76 -30.34
N PRO A 91 -15.16 -3.12 -31.13
CA PRO A 91 -16.39 -2.54 -30.61
C PRO A 91 -17.21 -3.59 -29.86
N ASN A 92 -17.69 -3.23 -28.65
CA ASN A 92 -18.47 -4.11 -27.77
C ASN A 92 -17.78 -5.39 -27.28
N ALA A 93 -16.48 -5.58 -27.53
CA ALA A 93 -15.75 -6.67 -26.89
C ALA A 93 -15.79 -6.50 -25.37
N VAL A 94 -15.96 -7.60 -24.66
CA VAL A 94 -15.96 -7.66 -23.19
C VAL A 94 -14.92 -8.68 -22.77
N GLN A 95 -14.42 -8.54 -21.54
CA GLN A 95 -13.57 -9.56 -20.96
C GLN A 95 -14.29 -10.92 -21.00
N PRO A 96 -13.70 -11.98 -21.58
CA PRO A 96 -14.36 -13.27 -21.69
C PRO A 96 -14.70 -13.88 -20.32
N ARG A 97 -15.85 -14.57 -20.24
CA ARG A 97 -16.21 -15.33 -19.03
C ARG A 97 -15.16 -16.41 -18.75
N GLY A 98 -14.72 -16.51 -17.51
CA GLY A 98 -13.69 -17.47 -17.10
C GLY A 98 -12.25 -17.03 -17.39
N LYS A 99 -12.02 -15.86 -17.99
CA LYS A 99 -10.70 -15.25 -18.16
C LYS A 99 -10.66 -13.91 -17.43
N PRO A 100 -10.33 -13.88 -16.13
CA PRO A 100 -10.20 -12.63 -15.39
C PRO A 100 -9.17 -11.71 -16.06
N SER A 101 -9.42 -10.39 -16.04
CA SER A 101 -8.50 -9.45 -16.68
C SER A 101 -7.29 -9.18 -15.79
N THR A 102 -6.16 -8.92 -16.41
CA THR A 102 -4.95 -8.44 -15.72
C THR A 102 -5.14 -7.01 -15.18
N SER A 103 -6.05 -6.23 -15.77
CA SER A 103 -6.45 -4.91 -15.27
C SER A 103 -7.25 -4.97 -13.97
N ALA A 104 -7.75 -6.14 -13.55
CA ALA A 104 -8.48 -6.31 -12.30
C ALA A 104 -7.67 -5.82 -11.08
N PHE A 105 -6.33 -5.96 -11.13
CA PHE A 105 -5.46 -5.39 -10.10
C PHE A 105 -5.64 -3.88 -9.95
N LEU A 106 -5.61 -3.13 -11.05
CA LEU A 106 -5.76 -1.67 -11.00
C LEU A 106 -7.12 -1.30 -10.40
N VAL A 107 -8.18 -1.96 -10.85
CA VAL A 107 -9.55 -1.74 -10.36
C VAL A 107 -9.67 -2.03 -8.87
N ALA A 108 -9.01 -3.07 -8.36
CA ALA A 108 -8.98 -3.41 -6.94
C ALA A 108 -8.05 -2.51 -6.12
N TYR A 109 -6.92 -2.08 -6.68
CA TYR A 109 -5.90 -1.30 -5.99
C TYR A 109 -6.35 0.15 -5.75
N LEU A 110 -7.11 0.72 -6.66
CA LEU A 110 -7.53 2.12 -6.57
C LEU A 110 -8.39 2.42 -5.33
N PRO A 111 -9.46 1.68 -5.03
CA PRO A 111 -10.21 1.85 -3.78
C PRO A 111 -9.34 1.76 -2.53
N LEU A 112 -8.39 0.81 -2.48
CA LEU A 112 -7.46 0.69 -1.35
C LEU A 112 -6.61 1.95 -1.19
N MET A 113 -6.06 2.48 -2.28
CA MET A 113 -5.25 3.69 -2.23
C MET A 113 -6.06 4.91 -1.79
N LEU A 114 -7.33 5.01 -2.20
CA LEU A 114 -8.22 6.07 -1.71
C LEU A 114 -8.47 5.94 -0.19
N ILE A 115 -8.61 4.72 0.33
CA ILE A 115 -8.67 4.48 1.78
C ILE A 115 -7.35 4.93 2.44
N VAL A 116 -6.19 4.59 1.87
CA VAL A 116 -4.88 5.04 2.37
C VAL A 116 -4.77 6.57 2.41
N GLY A 117 -5.20 7.27 1.37
CA GLY A 117 -5.23 8.73 1.36
C GLY A 117 -6.13 9.33 2.46
N ARG A 118 -7.25 8.67 2.78
CA ARG A 118 -8.12 9.04 3.92
C ARG A 118 -7.46 8.75 5.26
N ILE A 119 -6.81 7.59 5.42
CA ILE A 119 -6.06 7.23 6.63
C ILE A 119 -5.03 8.32 6.92
N GLN A 120 -4.25 8.74 5.94
CA GLN A 120 -3.26 9.81 6.12
C GLN A 120 -3.87 11.08 6.72
N ARG A 121 -4.96 11.57 6.14
CA ARG A 121 -5.60 12.81 6.59
C ARG A 121 -6.23 12.69 7.97
N ALA A 122 -6.85 11.55 8.25
CA ALA A 122 -7.58 11.31 9.49
C ALA A 122 -6.64 11.02 10.67
N VAL A 123 -5.64 10.17 10.45
CA VAL A 123 -4.77 9.63 11.51
C VAL A 123 -3.52 10.49 11.73
N TYR A 124 -3.08 11.22 10.71
CA TYR A 124 -1.88 12.06 10.75
C TYR A 124 -2.19 13.51 10.35
N PRO A 125 -3.11 14.21 11.03
CA PRO A 125 -3.42 15.59 10.67
C PRO A 125 -2.26 16.52 11.03
N VAL A 126 -2.08 17.56 10.21
CA VAL A 126 -0.99 18.56 10.37
C VAL A 126 -1.04 19.27 11.72
N ASN A 127 -2.23 19.44 12.29
CA ASN A 127 -2.42 20.06 13.60
C ASN A 127 -2.09 19.13 14.78
N GLY A 128 -1.72 17.87 14.53
CA GLY A 128 -1.35 16.89 15.55
C GLY A 128 -2.51 16.41 16.43
N GLN A 129 -3.76 16.73 16.09
CA GLN A 129 -4.90 16.24 16.85
C GLN A 129 -5.06 14.73 16.66
N PRO A 130 -5.20 13.94 17.75
CA PRO A 130 -5.41 12.52 17.61
C PRO A 130 -6.80 12.26 16.98
N PRO A 131 -6.93 11.26 16.08
CA PRO A 131 -8.23 10.86 15.55
C PRO A 131 -9.16 10.32 16.65
N SER A 132 -10.47 10.46 16.44
CA SER A 132 -11.46 9.83 17.32
C SER A 132 -11.45 8.30 17.18
N GLN A 133 -11.93 7.60 18.20
CA GLN A 133 -12.06 6.14 18.15
C GLN A 133 -13.04 5.69 17.04
N ASP A 134 -14.12 6.45 16.85
CA ASP A 134 -15.08 6.20 15.76
C ASP A 134 -14.42 6.30 14.39
N THR A 135 -13.54 7.30 14.19
CA THR A 135 -12.78 7.45 12.94
C THR A 135 -11.89 6.23 12.67
N ILE A 136 -11.24 5.68 13.70
CA ILE A 136 -10.41 4.48 13.56
C ILE A 136 -11.28 3.27 13.20
N ALA A 137 -12.39 3.07 13.91
CA ALA A 137 -13.31 1.96 13.65
C ALA A 137 -13.93 2.02 12.25
N GLU A 138 -14.24 3.22 11.76
CA GLU A 138 -14.72 3.45 10.39
C GLU A 138 -13.67 3.04 9.36
N LEU A 139 -12.42 3.48 9.53
CA LEU A 139 -11.30 3.12 8.62
C LEU A 139 -11.03 1.62 8.60
N ASP A 140 -11.06 0.95 9.76
CA ASP A 140 -10.93 -0.51 9.84
C ASP A 140 -12.07 -1.23 9.13
N SER A 141 -13.31 -0.75 9.32
CA SER A 141 -14.48 -1.28 8.62
C SER A 141 -14.35 -1.11 7.10
N GLU A 142 -13.85 0.02 6.61
CA GLU A 142 -13.61 0.25 5.18
C GLU A 142 -12.54 -0.71 4.61
N LEU A 143 -11.44 -0.92 5.32
CA LEU A 143 -10.41 -1.89 4.91
C LEU A 143 -10.97 -3.31 4.86
N ASN A 144 -11.76 -3.72 5.85
CA ASN A 144 -12.36 -5.05 5.90
C ASN A 144 -13.36 -5.26 4.75
N LYS A 145 -14.23 -4.28 4.49
CA LYS A 145 -15.14 -4.31 3.34
C LYS A 145 -14.38 -4.41 2.01
N TRP A 146 -13.26 -3.70 1.89
CA TRP A 146 -12.44 -3.76 0.69
C TRP A 146 -11.86 -5.16 0.45
N VAL A 147 -11.28 -5.81 1.48
CA VAL A 147 -10.67 -7.14 1.31
C VAL A 147 -11.75 -8.21 1.02
N ASP A 148 -12.93 -8.09 1.63
CA ASP A 148 -14.05 -9.00 1.39
C ASP A 148 -14.59 -8.89 -0.05
N ALA A 149 -14.54 -7.68 -0.63
CA ALA A 149 -14.99 -7.38 -1.98
C ALA A 149 -14.01 -7.83 -3.08
N LEU A 150 -12.79 -8.28 -2.73
CA LEU A 150 -11.82 -8.73 -3.73
C LEU A 150 -12.35 -9.94 -4.53
N PRO A 151 -12.21 -9.93 -5.86
CA PRO A 151 -12.61 -11.06 -6.68
C PRO A 151 -11.73 -12.27 -6.40
N GLU A 152 -12.28 -13.47 -6.59
CA GLU A 152 -11.65 -14.73 -6.18
C GLU A 152 -10.20 -14.90 -6.67
N HIS A 153 -9.93 -14.54 -7.93
CA HIS A 153 -8.60 -14.64 -8.53
C HIS A 153 -7.56 -13.67 -7.93
N LEU A 154 -7.99 -12.61 -7.23
CA LEU A 154 -7.12 -11.66 -6.52
C LEU A 154 -7.06 -11.90 -5.01
N ARG A 155 -7.86 -12.84 -4.46
CA ARG A 155 -7.73 -13.24 -3.07
C ARG A 155 -6.41 -13.98 -2.88
N TRP A 156 -5.74 -13.72 -1.76
CA TRP A 156 -4.43 -14.31 -1.50
C TRP A 156 -4.54 -15.83 -1.41
N ASN A 157 -3.87 -16.51 -2.34
CA ASN A 157 -3.74 -17.95 -2.36
C ASN A 157 -2.26 -18.30 -2.59
N PRO A 158 -1.55 -18.87 -1.60
CA PRO A 158 -0.15 -19.23 -1.73
C PRO A 158 0.10 -20.31 -2.79
N ASN A 159 -0.94 -21.01 -3.25
CA ASN A 159 -0.90 -22.04 -4.29
C ASN A 159 -1.45 -21.54 -5.64
N GLN A 160 -1.68 -20.24 -5.82
CA GLN A 160 -2.12 -19.68 -7.09
C GLN A 160 -1.16 -20.08 -8.22
N GLU A 161 -1.69 -20.70 -9.28
CA GLU A 161 -0.91 -21.21 -10.41
C GLU A 161 -0.54 -20.10 -11.40
N ASN A 162 -1.45 -19.13 -11.58
CA ASN A 162 -1.18 -18.00 -12.45
C ASN A 162 -0.26 -16.99 -11.74
N GLN A 163 0.97 -16.88 -12.23
CA GLN A 163 1.99 -16.01 -11.63
C GLN A 163 1.57 -14.53 -11.57
N ILE A 164 0.85 -14.02 -12.57
CA ILE A 164 0.39 -12.63 -12.58
C ILE A 164 -0.57 -12.41 -11.41
N PHE A 165 -1.53 -13.31 -11.21
CA PHE A 165 -2.49 -13.20 -10.11
C PHE A 165 -1.87 -13.48 -8.74
N LEU A 166 -0.82 -14.30 -8.66
CA LEU A 166 -0.02 -14.45 -7.44
C LEU A 166 0.67 -13.12 -7.08
N ASP A 167 1.28 -12.45 -8.04
CA ASP A 167 1.96 -11.17 -7.82
C ASP A 167 0.95 -10.05 -7.49
N GLN A 168 -0.17 -9.98 -8.21
CA GLN A 168 -1.23 -8.99 -7.96
C GLN A 168 -1.87 -9.17 -6.59
N SER A 169 -2.22 -10.40 -6.19
CA SER A 169 -2.76 -10.67 -4.86
C SER A 169 -1.74 -10.37 -3.76
N ALA A 170 -0.45 -10.70 -3.96
CA ALA A 170 0.60 -10.34 -3.00
C ALA A 170 0.69 -8.81 -2.80
N ALA A 171 0.67 -8.03 -3.89
CA ALA A 171 0.71 -6.58 -3.83
C ALA A 171 -0.50 -5.99 -3.09
N LEU A 172 -1.70 -6.47 -3.40
CA LEU A 172 -2.95 -6.03 -2.78
C LEU A 172 -2.94 -6.29 -1.26
N TYR A 173 -2.58 -7.52 -0.85
CA TYR A 173 -2.54 -7.89 0.56
C TYR A 173 -1.41 -7.21 1.33
N ALA A 174 -0.23 -7.05 0.71
CA ALA A 174 0.87 -6.30 1.32
C ALA A 174 0.45 -4.84 1.63
N SER A 175 -0.15 -4.15 0.65
CA SER A 175 -0.66 -2.79 0.85
C SER A 175 -1.81 -2.73 1.86
N TYR A 176 -2.69 -3.74 1.91
CA TYR A 176 -3.75 -3.84 2.92
C TYR A 176 -3.20 -3.96 4.35
N TYR A 177 -2.28 -4.89 4.58
CA TYR A 177 -1.66 -5.06 5.89
C TYR A 177 -0.86 -3.82 6.30
N HIS A 178 -0.24 -3.13 5.34
CA HIS A 178 0.40 -1.85 5.61
C HIS A 178 -0.59 -0.78 6.05
N ALA A 179 -1.73 -0.67 5.37
CA ALA A 179 -2.78 0.28 5.74
C ALA A 179 -3.24 0.03 7.20
N GLN A 180 -3.42 -1.22 7.60
CA GLN A 180 -3.72 -1.57 9.00
C GLN A 180 -2.62 -1.12 9.97
N ILE A 181 -1.35 -1.33 9.62
CA ILE A 181 -0.22 -0.85 10.43
C ILE A 181 -0.27 0.67 10.56
N VAL A 182 -0.50 1.39 9.46
CA VAL A 182 -0.54 2.85 9.43
C VAL A 182 -1.70 3.42 10.26
N ILE A 183 -2.88 2.77 10.28
CA ILE A 183 -4.00 3.17 11.15
C ILE A 183 -3.60 3.09 12.64
N HIS A 184 -3.00 1.98 13.05
CA HIS A 184 -2.82 1.66 14.47
C HIS A 184 -1.48 2.09 15.06
N ARG A 185 -0.46 2.36 14.24
CA ARG A 185 0.90 2.71 14.67
C ARG A 185 0.96 3.90 15.65
N PRO A 186 0.20 5.00 15.49
CA PRO A 186 0.27 6.14 16.42
C PRO A 186 -0.14 5.80 17.86
N PHE A 187 -0.89 4.72 18.04
CA PHE A 187 -1.37 4.26 19.34
C PHE A 187 -0.45 3.20 19.98
N ILE A 188 0.67 2.87 19.33
CA ILE A 188 1.69 2.00 19.92
C ILE A 188 2.58 2.86 20.81
N PRO A 189 2.72 2.55 22.11
CA PRO A 189 3.58 3.31 23.00
C PRO A 189 5.05 3.19 22.58
N ALA A 190 5.79 4.28 22.71
CA ALA A 190 7.23 4.27 22.48
C ALA A 190 7.91 3.30 23.48
N PRO A 191 8.99 2.60 23.07
CA PRO A 191 9.72 1.69 23.95
C PRO A 191 10.12 2.39 25.27
N GLY A 192 9.74 1.79 26.41
CA GLY A 192 10.04 2.32 27.74
C GLY A 192 9.09 3.39 28.28
N LYS A 193 8.05 3.79 27.53
CA LYS A 193 6.98 4.67 28.05
C LYS A 193 5.73 3.84 28.31
N GLN A 194 5.10 4.03 29.48
CA GLN A 194 3.77 3.47 29.75
C GLN A 194 2.75 4.16 28.84
N SER A 195 1.78 3.40 28.33
CA SER A 195 0.68 3.96 27.52
C SER A 195 -0.03 5.07 28.29
N THR A 196 0.15 6.31 27.85
CA THR A 196 -0.59 7.46 28.39
C THR A 196 -1.97 7.60 27.76
N SER A 197 -2.26 6.85 26.69
CA SER A 197 -3.56 6.84 26.04
C SER A 197 -4.45 5.72 26.57
N ASN A 198 -5.65 6.07 27.03
CA ASN A 198 -6.77 5.15 27.25
C ASN A 198 -7.30 4.60 25.90
N THR A 199 -6.44 3.99 25.11
CA THR A 199 -6.82 3.38 23.83
C THR A 199 -7.39 2.00 24.08
N ILE A 200 -8.66 1.82 23.71
CA ILE A 200 -9.39 0.55 23.86
C ILE A 200 -8.83 -0.53 22.92
N PHE A 201 -8.21 -0.12 21.81
CA PHE A 201 -7.76 -1.04 20.76
C PHE A 201 -6.47 -1.77 21.14
N PRO A 202 -6.37 -3.08 20.83
CA PRO A 202 -5.11 -3.83 20.95
C PRO A 202 -4.15 -3.49 19.78
N SER A 203 -3.85 -2.21 19.57
CA SER A 203 -3.13 -1.67 18.39
C SER A 203 -1.80 -2.37 18.11
N LEU A 204 -1.00 -2.66 19.14
CA LEU A 204 0.26 -3.40 18.96
C LEU A 204 0.02 -4.82 18.42
N ALA A 205 -1.01 -5.52 18.92
CA ALA A 205 -1.34 -6.86 18.47
C ALA A 205 -1.87 -6.85 17.02
N ILE A 206 -2.71 -5.86 16.68
CA ILE A 206 -3.21 -5.66 15.31
C ILE A 206 -2.05 -5.44 14.35
N CYS A 207 -1.17 -4.47 14.64
CA CYS A 207 0.01 -4.20 13.84
C CYS A 207 0.93 -5.42 13.73
N ALA A 208 1.17 -6.15 14.83
CA ALA A 208 2.03 -7.33 14.81
C ALA A 208 1.43 -8.48 13.98
N ASN A 209 0.11 -8.67 14.02
CA ASN A 209 -0.58 -9.65 13.17
C ASN A 209 -0.50 -9.27 11.69
N ALA A 210 -0.74 -8.00 11.37
CA ALA A 210 -0.61 -7.46 10.01
C ALA A 210 0.83 -7.61 9.49
N ALA A 211 1.83 -7.25 10.30
CA ALA A 211 3.24 -7.37 9.94
C ALA A 211 3.68 -8.82 9.68
N ARG A 212 3.23 -9.78 10.52
CA ARG A 212 3.49 -11.22 10.30
C ARG A 212 2.85 -11.71 8.99
N SER A 213 1.61 -11.31 8.75
CA SER A 213 0.86 -11.72 7.56
C SER A 213 1.50 -11.14 6.29
N CYS A 214 1.86 -9.86 6.30
CA CYS A 214 2.59 -9.21 5.21
C CYS A 214 3.93 -9.88 4.94
N GLY A 215 4.73 -10.12 5.99
CA GLY A 215 6.02 -10.81 5.86
C GLY A 215 5.88 -12.21 5.28
N HIS A 216 4.81 -12.93 5.64
CA HIS A 216 4.51 -14.24 5.07
C HIS A 216 4.12 -14.17 3.58
N VAL A 217 3.20 -13.27 3.21
CA VAL A 217 2.79 -13.04 1.82
C VAL A 217 4.00 -12.74 0.93
N MET A 218 4.83 -11.79 1.37
CA MET A 218 6.01 -11.35 0.62
C MET A 218 7.09 -12.44 0.54
N ASP A 219 7.32 -13.23 1.59
CA ASP A 219 8.27 -14.37 1.57
C ASP A 219 7.80 -15.47 0.60
N VAL A 220 6.50 -15.81 0.61
CA VAL A 220 5.94 -16.79 -0.33
C VAL A 220 6.04 -16.30 -1.77
N GLN A 221 5.64 -15.05 -2.03
CA GLN A 221 5.73 -14.45 -3.37
C GLN A 221 7.19 -14.42 -3.84
N THR A 222 8.14 -14.02 -3.00
CA THR A 222 9.57 -13.95 -3.38
C THR A 222 10.15 -15.32 -3.70
N ARG A 223 9.72 -16.37 -3.00
CA ARG A 223 10.21 -17.75 -3.23
C ARG A 223 9.60 -18.41 -4.47
N ARG A 224 8.33 -18.14 -4.76
CA ARG A 224 7.62 -18.73 -5.90
C ARG A 224 7.77 -17.91 -7.19
N GLY A 225 7.85 -16.60 -7.05
CA GLY A 225 7.81 -15.68 -8.17
C GLY A 225 9.07 -15.68 -9.02
N ARG A 226 8.96 -15.12 -10.21
CA ARG A 226 10.09 -14.95 -11.15
C ARG A 226 11.07 -13.84 -10.74
N GLY A 227 10.83 -13.19 -9.60
CA GLY A 227 11.61 -12.07 -9.10
C GLY A 227 10.86 -11.29 -8.03
N LEU A 228 11.40 -10.11 -7.70
CA LEU A 228 10.82 -9.17 -6.76
C LEU A 228 9.49 -8.62 -7.27
N LEU A 229 8.53 -8.44 -6.36
CA LEU A 229 7.29 -7.74 -6.66
C LEU A 229 7.62 -6.30 -7.11
N PRO A 230 7.20 -5.86 -8.31
CA PRO A 230 7.44 -4.51 -8.83
C PRO A 230 6.48 -3.50 -8.20
N LEU A 231 6.44 -3.49 -6.87
CA LEU A 231 5.67 -2.58 -6.05
C LEU A 231 6.65 -1.58 -5.42
N PRO A 232 6.73 -0.33 -5.88
CA PRO A 232 7.68 0.66 -5.37
C PRO A 232 7.72 0.79 -3.83
N PRO A 233 6.58 0.82 -3.08
CA PRO A 233 6.64 0.92 -1.63
C PRO A 233 7.10 -0.36 -0.91
N ALA A 234 7.32 -1.49 -1.59
CA ALA A 234 7.54 -2.78 -0.94
C ALA A 234 8.71 -2.82 0.05
N PRO A 235 9.89 -2.21 -0.21
CA PRO A 235 10.97 -2.16 0.78
C PRO A 235 10.57 -1.38 2.04
N SER A 236 9.87 -0.24 1.88
CA SER A 236 9.41 0.57 3.02
C SER A 236 8.40 -0.16 3.87
N LEU A 237 7.48 -0.84 3.20
CA LEU A 237 6.43 -1.63 3.81
C LEU A 237 7.02 -2.77 4.66
N LEU A 238 8.00 -3.50 4.13
CA LEU A 238 8.70 -4.57 4.84
C LEU A 238 9.56 -4.05 5.98
N PHE A 239 10.14 -2.86 5.85
CA PHE A 239 10.87 -2.20 6.93
C PHE A 239 9.94 -1.87 8.09
N ASP A 240 8.79 -1.24 7.82
CA ASP A 240 7.79 -0.95 8.85
C ASP A 240 7.27 -2.23 9.52
N CYS A 241 7.05 -3.31 8.75
CA CYS A 241 6.71 -4.61 9.31
C CYS A 241 7.80 -5.12 10.27
N ALA A 242 9.08 -5.06 9.88
CA ALA A 242 10.18 -5.49 10.73
C ALA A 242 10.27 -4.65 12.03
N VAL A 243 10.10 -3.34 11.94
CA VAL A 243 10.08 -2.44 13.11
C VAL A 243 8.94 -2.80 14.06
N VAL A 244 7.72 -2.97 13.55
CA VAL A 244 6.56 -3.37 14.37
C VAL A 244 6.80 -4.70 15.08
N LEU A 245 7.36 -5.69 14.36
CA LEU A 245 7.67 -6.99 14.95
C LEU A 245 8.73 -6.88 16.05
N LEU A 246 9.76 -6.04 15.87
CA LEU A 246 10.77 -5.78 16.89
C LEU A 246 10.16 -5.09 18.12
N VAL A 247 9.30 -4.09 17.94
CA VAL A 247 8.58 -3.44 19.05
C VAL A 247 7.71 -4.46 19.80
N ASN A 248 7.02 -5.34 19.07
CA ASN A 248 6.23 -6.40 19.67
C ASN A 248 7.09 -7.42 20.44
N VAL A 249 8.30 -7.76 19.96
CA VAL A 249 9.26 -8.58 20.70
C VAL A 249 9.66 -7.88 22.00
N TRP A 250 10.05 -6.61 21.92
CA TRP A 250 10.49 -5.83 23.07
C TRP A 250 9.41 -5.68 24.14
N ALA A 251 8.16 -5.44 23.75
CA ALA A 251 7.03 -5.36 24.67
C ALA A 251 6.82 -6.67 25.46
N VAL A 252 7.17 -7.82 24.87
CA VAL A 252 7.03 -9.13 25.49
C VAL A 252 8.24 -9.51 26.35
N VAL A 253 9.43 -8.99 26.05
CA VAL A 253 10.68 -9.31 26.79
C VAL A 253 10.67 -8.76 28.23
N GLY A 254 9.80 -7.80 28.55
CA GLY A 254 9.60 -7.27 29.91
C GLY A 254 8.81 -8.19 30.85
N GLU A 255 8.09 -9.18 30.32
CA GLU A 255 7.37 -10.19 31.10
C GLU A 255 8.17 -11.48 31.05
N ALA A 256 8.58 -12.00 32.21
CA ALA A 256 9.36 -13.23 32.30
C ALA A 256 8.61 -14.42 31.66
N GLN A 257 8.80 -14.72 30.36
CA GLN A 257 8.36 -15.99 29.76
C GLN A 257 8.93 -16.38 28.37
N THR A 258 9.47 -17.61 28.35
CA THR A 258 9.67 -18.58 27.25
C THR A 258 10.48 -18.19 26.01
N THR A 259 11.69 -18.76 25.92
CA THR A 259 12.59 -18.82 24.75
C THR A 259 11.87 -19.10 23.42
N GLU A 260 10.79 -19.89 23.45
CA GLU A 260 10.02 -20.24 22.26
C GLU A 260 9.28 -19.06 21.61
N ARG A 261 8.70 -18.16 22.43
CA ARG A 261 7.99 -16.96 21.93
C ARG A 261 8.98 -15.95 21.34
N TYR A 262 10.15 -15.81 21.96
CA TYR A 262 11.28 -15.05 21.43
C TYR A 262 11.75 -15.61 20.08
N ASN A 263 11.97 -16.93 20.00
CA ASN A 263 12.41 -17.60 18.77
C ASN A 263 11.41 -17.42 17.62
N ARG A 264 10.10 -17.61 17.88
CA ARG A 264 9.05 -17.41 16.87
C ARG A 264 9.01 -15.95 16.37
N ALA A 265 9.02 -14.99 17.29
CA ALA A 265 8.97 -13.58 16.92
C ALA A 265 10.23 -13.13 16.17
N THR A 266 11.39 -13.71 16.49
CA THR A 266 12.63 -13.45 15.74
C THR A 266 12.58 -14.10 14.34
N ALA A 267 11.95 -15.26 14.20
CA ALA A 267 11.78 -15.92 12.89
C ALA A 267 10.97 -15.06 11.90
N ASP A 268 9.92 -14.38 12.36
CA ASP A 268 9.12 -13.49 11.50
C ASP A 268 9.88 -12.22 11.10
N VAL A 269 10.69 -11.65 11.99
CA VAL A 269 11.63 -10.57 11.64
C VAL A 269 12.62 -11.05 10.57
N GLN A 270 13.16 -12.26 10.71
CA GLN A 270 14.09 -12.83 9.73
C GLN A 270 13.46 -13.05 8.36
N LYS A 271 12.16 -13.35 8.27
CA LYS A 271 11.44 -13.40 6.98
C LYS A 271 11.44 -12.03 6.30
N CYS A 272 11.07 -10.97 7.03
CA CYS A 272 11.06 -9.60 6.49
C CYS A 272 12.46 -9.18 6.02
N LEU A 273 13.49 -9.41 6.84
CA LEU A 273 14.88 -9.09 6.50
C LEU A 273 15.39 -9.89 5.29
N ARG A 274 14.99 -11.15 5.14
CA ARG A 274 15.36 -11.97 3.97
C ARG A 274 14.83 -11.35 2.69
N VAL A 275 13.55 -10.98 2.66
CA VAL A 275 12.93 -10.34 1.48
C VAL A 275 13.57 -8.98 1.21
N LEU A 276 13.80 -8.16 2.25
CA LEU A 276 14.50 -6.88 2.12
C LEU A 276 15.89 -7.01 1.48
N ARG A 277 16.66 -8.04 1.85
CA ARG A 277 17.98 -8.31 1.23
C ARG A 277 17.88 -8.64 -0.26
N PHE A 278 16.78 -9.24 -0.72
CA PHE A 278 16.56 -9.42 -2.15
C PHE A 278 16.36 -8.08 -2.85
N TYR A 279 15.61 -7.16 -2.24
CA TYR A 279 15.43 -5.79 -2.76
C TYR A 279 16.75 -4.99 -2.77
N GLU A 280 17.57 -5.06 -1.73
CA GLU A 280 18.88 -4.37 -1.64
C GLU A 280 19.84 -4.74 -2.78
N ARG A 281 19.83 -6.01 -3.21
CA ARG A 281 20.71 -6.47 -4.30
C ARG A 281 20.33 -5.92 -5.67
N ARG A 282 19.10 -5.42 -5.84
CA ARG A 282 18.54 -5.09 -7.16
C ARG A 282 18.10 -3.63 -7.30
N TRP A 283 17.87 -2.92 -6.20
CA TRP A 283 17.38 -1.55 -6.18
C TRP A 283 18.31 -0.66 -5.33
N VAL A 284 18.76 0.46 -5.90
CA VAL A 284 19.68 1.42 -5.25
C VAL A 284 19.07 1.98 -3.94
N GLY A 285 17.75 2.12 -3.87
CA GLY A 285 17.01 2.52 -2.67
C GLY A 285 17.08 1.53 -1.52
N GLY A 286 17.37 0.26 -1.79
CA GLY A 286 17.67 -0.75 -0.77
C GLY A 286 18.93 -0.41 0.05
N SER A 287 19.86 0.32 -0.54
CA SER A 287 21.05 0.85 0.15
C SER A 287 20.78 2.17 0.87
N CYS A 288 19.77 2.94 0.42
CA CYS A 288 19.39 4.24 0.99
C CYS A 288 18.73 4.12 2.38
N TRP A 289 18.25 2.93 2.76
CA TRP A 289 17.80 2.62 4.14
C TRP A 289 18.89 2.86 5.19
N ARG A 290 20.18 2.77 4.83
CA ARG A 290 21.27 3.15 5.75
C ARG A 290 21.34 4.65 6.01
N CYS A 291 20.86 5.49 5.08
CA CYS A 291 20.98 6.95 5.16
C CYS A 291 19.83 7.59 5.97
N SER A 292 18.67 6.94 6.10
CA SER A 292 17.59 7.41 6.97
C SER A 292 17.92 7.33 8.48
N ASN A 293 19.10 6.83 8.86
CA ASN A 293 19.65 6.90 10.22
C ASN A 293 20.37 8.23 10.54
N HIS A 294 20.41 9.22 9.63
CA HIS A 294 21.08 10.51 9.85
C HIS A 294 20.11 11.69 9.64
N GLY A 295 18.99 11.67 10.35
CA GLY A 295 18.01 12.76 10.31
C GLY A 295 17.04 12.70 11.48
N TYR A 296 17.57 12.80 12.69
CA TYR A 296 16.88 13.34 13.86
C TYR A 296 17.71 14.51 14.38
#